data_AF-S0F3D1-F1
#
_entry.id   AF-S0F3D1-F1
#
_cell.length_a   1.000
_cell.length_b   1.000
_cell.length_c   1.000
_cell.angle_alpha   90.00
_cell.angle_beta   90.00
_cell.angle_gamma   90.00
#
_symmetry.space_group_name_H-M   'P 1'
#
loop_
_entity.id
_entity.type
_entity.pdbx_description
1 polymer ?
#
loop_
_entity_poly.entity_id
_entity_poly.type
_entity_poly.pdbx_seq_one_letter_code
_entity_poly.pdbx_strand_id
1 'polypeptide(L)'
;FLSKPQNVMVESGRDVTVTARVGGAALAGKPTVKWFKGKWAELSGSTARCRLRQSVDGDKVHTFELTITKVVLGDRGDYRCEVTAKEQ
;
A
#
# COMPACT_ATOMS: atom_id res chain seq x y z
N PHE A 1 -8.40 3.42 -9.69
CA PHE A 1 -6.97 3.09 -9.52
C PHE A 1 -6.25 3.29 -10.84
N LEU A 2 -5.11 3.98 -10.86
CA LEU A 2 -4.33 4.23 -12.07
C LEU A 2 -3.46 3.01 -12.45
N SER A 3 -3.07 2.21 -11.47
CA SER A 3 -2.41 0.93 -11.70
C SER A 3 -2.79 -0.04 -10.57
N LYS A 4 -3.07 -1.30 -10.93
CA LYS A 4 -3.31 -2.36 -9.96
C LYS A 4 -1.96 -2.89 -9.47
N PRO A 5 -1.79 -3.18 -8.17
CA PRO A 5 -0.58 -3.82 -7.69
C PRO A 5 -0.41 -5.16 -8.43
N GLN A 6 0.74 -5.35 -9.08
CA GLN A 6 1.07 -6.59 -9.76
C GLN A 6 1.52 -7.64 -8.73
N ASN A 7 1.46 -8.93 -9.10
CA ASN A 7 2.04 -9.97 -8.25
C ASN A 7 3.54 -9.68 -8.10
N VAL A 8 4.03 -9.68 -6.87
CA VAL A 8 5.46 -9.52 -6.60
C VAL A 8 5.98 -10.80 -5.96
N MET A 9 6.97 -11.41 -6.60
CA MET A 9 7.72 -12.53 -6.03
C MET A 9 9.03 -11.99 -5.51
N VAL A 10 9.32 -12.24 -4.23
CA VAL A 10 10.49 -11.74 -3.54
C VAL A 10 11.10 -12.86 -2.72
N GLU A 11 12.42 -12.96 -2.74
CA GLU A 11 13.15 -13.94 -1.95
C GLU A 11 13.12 -13.57 -0.46
N SER A 12 13.15 -14.57 0.41
CA SER A 12 13.24 -14.32 1.84
C SER A 12 14.52 -13.54 2.18
N GLY A 13 14.39 -12.53 3.04
CA GLY A 13 15.49 -11.64 3.44
C GLY A 13 15.67 -10.42 2.54
N ARG A 14 14.98 -10.34 1.40
CA ARG A 14 14.94 -9.15 0.55
C ARG A 14 13.85 -8.17 0.99
N ASP A 15 13.91 -6.97 0.43
CA ASP A 15 12.90 -5.94 0.61
C ASP A 15 11.97 -5.93 -0.60
N VAL A 16 10.67 -5.74 -0.38
CA VAL A 16 9.67 -5.56 -1.42
C VAL A 16 8.93 -4.26 -1.22
N THR A 17 8.68 -3.52 -2.29
CA THR A 17 7.87 -2.31 -2.27
C THR A 17 6.69 -2.47 -3.22
N VAL A 18 5.49 -2.32 -2.68
CA VAL A 18 4.24 -2.34 -3.44
C VAL A 18 3.73 -0.90 -3.55
N THR A 19 3.59 -0.41 -4.77
CA THR A 19 3.15 0.96 -5.04
C THR A 19 1.74 0.95 -5.63
N ALA A 20 0.84 1.73 -5.04
CA ALA A 20 -0.50 2.00 -5.54
C ALA A 20 -0.62 3.49 -5.87
N ARG A 21 -1.05 3.80 -7.10
CA ARG A 21 -1.27 5.18 -7.56
C ARG A 21 -2.76 5.43 -7.80
N VAL A 22 -3.25 6.54 -7.28
CA VAL A 22 -4.64 6.98 -7.42
C VAL A 22 -4.66 8.42 -7.92
N GLY A 23 -5.50 8.70 -8.91
CA GLY A 23 -5.65 10.06 -9.41
C GLY A 23 -6.41 10.91 -8.41
N GLY A 24 -5.93 12.13 -8.14
CA GLY A 24 -6.59 13.12 -7.28
C GLY A 24 -8.00 13.45 -7.75
N ALA A 25 -8.24 13.47 -9.07
CA ALA A 25 -9.58 13.64 -9.64
C ALA A 25 -10.59 12.54 -9.25
N ALA A 26 -10.11 11.38 -8.79
CA ALA A 26 -10.97 10.29 -8.30
C ALA A 26 -11.22 10.37 -6.78
N LEU A 27 -10.65 11.38 -6.11
CA LEU A 27 -10.67 11.53 -4.67
C LEU A 27 -11.39 12.83 -4.34
N ALA A 28 -12.56 12.74 -3.73
CA ALA A 28 -13.36 13.90 -3.35
C ALA A 28 -12.84 14.62 -2.08
N GLY A 29 -11.73 14.17 -1.50
CA GLY A 29 -11.16 14.74 -0.29
C GLY A 29 -9.83 14.11 0.06
N LYS A 30 -9.30 14.39 1.26
CA LYS A 30 -7.99 13.88 1.71
C LYS A 30 -8.01 12.34 1.71
N PRO A 31 -7.22 11.67 0.86
CA PRO A 31 -7.27 10.23 0.81
C PRO A 31 -6.57 9.63 2.01
N THR A 32 -7.05 8.47 2.41
CA THR A 32 -6.47 7.60 3.42
C THR A 32 -6.28 6.24 2.78
N VAL A 33 -5.10 5.65 2.96
CA VAL A 33 -4.83 4.28 2.52
C VAL A 33 -4.81 3.34 3.71
N LYS A 34 -5.43 2.17 3.53
CA LYS A 34 -5.30 1.03 4.42
C LYS A 34 -4.77 -0.16 3.64
N TRP A 35 -3.76 -0.80 4.19
CA TRP A 35 -3.21 -2.02 3.64
C TRP A 35 -3.66 -3.20 4.49
N PHE A 36 -4.01 -4.30 3.84
CA PHE A 36 -4.42 -5.55 4.47
C PHE A 36 -3.62 -6.71 3.91
N LYS A 37 -3.33 -7.68 4.75
CA LYS A 37 -2.73 -8.97 4.40
C LYS A 37 -3.74 -10.07 4.66
N GLY A 38 -4.07 -10.83 3.61
CA GLY A 38 -5.15 -11.80 3.63
C GLY A 38 -6.50 -11.17 3.94
N LYS A 39 -7.35 -11.92 4.65
CA LYS A 39 -8.76 -11.55 4.86
C LYS A 39 -9.00 -10.67 6.10
N TRP A 40 -8.06 -10.62 7.06
CA TRP A 40 -8.32 -10.02 8.38
C TRP A 40 -7.17 -9.18 8.96
N ALA A 41 -5.95 -9.25 8.42
CA ALA A 41 -4.81 -8.58 9.05
C ALA A 41 -4.59 -7.18 8.45
N GLU A 42 -4.99 -6.13 9.18
CA GLU A 42 -4.66 -4.76 8.83
C GLU A 42 -3.16 -4.50 9.06
N LEU A 43 -2.48 -3.91 8.06
CA LEU A 43 -1.07 -3.53 8.09
C LEU A 43 -0.95 -2.05 8.43
N SER A 44 -1.35 -1.66 9.63
CA SER A 44 -1.24 -0.27 10.11
C SER A 44 0.11 -0.01 10.79
N GLY A 45 1.21 -0.25 10.08
CA GLY A 45 2.58 -0.10 10.62
C GLY A 45 2.96 -1.12 11.70
N SER A 46 2.11 -2.13 11.96
CA SER A 46 2.20 -3.06 13.10
C SER A 46 3.29 -4.12 13.02
N THR A 47 4.19 -4.05 12.04
CA THR A 47 5.37 -4.90 11.98
C THR A 47 6.55 -3.99 11.77
N ALA A 48 7.60 -4.11 12.60
CA ALA A 48 8.82 -3.30 12.51
C ALA A 48 9.48 -3.30 11.11
N ARG A 49 9.10 -4.27 10.27
CA ARG A 49 9.55 -4.45 8.88
C ARG A 49 8.64 -3.82 7.83
N CYS A 50 7.41 -3.45 8.16
CA CYS A 50 6.45 -2.85 7.25
C CYS A 50 6.49 -1.33 7.38
N ARG A 51 6.90 -0.65 6.32
CA ARG A 51 6.89 0.81 6.21
C ARG A 51 5.80 1.23 5.23
N LEU A 52 4.85 2.01 5.70
CA LEU A 52 3.83 2.64 4.88
C LEU A 52 4.26 4.06 4.58
N ARG A 53 4.35 4.41 3.30
CA ARG A 53 4.63 5.76 2.83
C ARG A 53 3.49 6.24 1.96
N GLN A 54 3.09 7.48 2.20
CA GLN A 54 2.14 8.19 1.36
C GLN A 54 2.86 9.42 0.81
N SER A 55 2.72 9.68 -0.48
CA SER A 55 3.27 10.87 -1.12
C SER A 55 2.27 11.35 -2.16
N VAL A 56 2.16 12.67 -2.29
CA VAL A 56 1.29 13.29 -3.27
C VAL A 56 2.16 14.04 -4.28
N ASP A 57 1.96 13.72 -5.55
CA ASP A 57 2.60 14.43 -6.66
C ASP A 57 1.63 15.53 -7.12
N GLY A 58 1.85 16.74 -6.60
CA GLY A 58 0.95 17.89 -6.77
C GLY A 58 -0.43 17.64 -6.14
N ASP A 59 -1.49 17.86 -6.92
CA ASP A 59 -2.89 17.54 -6.56
C ASP A 59 -3.47 16.46 -7.50
N LYS A 60 -2.61 15.86 -8.35
CA LYS A 60 -3.05 15.02 -9.47
C LYS A 60 -2.89 13.54 -9.20
N VAL A 61 -1.87 13.13 -8.43
CA VAL A 61 -1.59 11.71 -8.18
C VAL A 61 -1.19 11.48 -6.74
N HIS A 62 -1.98 10.68 -6.03
CA HIS A 62 -1.62 10.14 -4.73
C HIS A 62 -0.93 8.79 -4.91
N THR A 63 0.28 8.70 -4.39
CA THR A 63 1.11 7.49 -4.40
C THR A 63 1.19 6.92 -3.00
N PHE A 64 0.83 5.65 -2.87
CA PHE A 64 0.86 4.89 -1.63
C PHE A 64 1.82 3.72 -1.79
N GLU A 65 2.79 3.62 -0.89
CA GLU A 65 3.85 2.63 -0.96
C GLU A 65 3.84 1.81 0.33
N LEU A 66 3.81 0.49 0.17
CA LEU A 66 4.03 -0.47 1.26
C LEU A 66 5.36 -1.15 1.01
N THR A 67 6.35 -0.83 1.83
CA THR A 67 7.64 -1.51 1.83
C THR A 67 7.68 -2.53 2.96
N ILE A 68 7.97 -3.79 2.63
CA ILE A 68 8.23 -4.84 3.61
C ILE A 68 9.70 -5.18 3.51
N THR A 69 10.47 -4.86 4.54
CA THR A 69 11.91 -5.17 4.59
C THR A 69 12.14 -6.56 5.17
N LYS A 70 13.21 -7.24 4.76
CA LYS A 70 13.55 -8.59 5.25
C LYS A 70 12.33 -9.54 5.23
N VAL A 71 11.73 -9.68 4.06
CA VAL A 71 10.54 -10.52 3.82
C VAL A 71 10.79 -11.93 4.32
N VAL A 72 9.82 -12.54 5.01
CA VAL A 72 9.90 -13.96 5.43
C VAL A 72 8.76 -14.77 4.83
N LEU A 73 8.81 -16.09 4.95
CA LEU A 73 7.74 -16.98 4.50
C LEU A 73 6.36 -16.60 5.08
N GLY A 74 6.33 -16.12 6.32
CA GLY A 74 5.12 -15.62 6.94
C GLY A 74 4.52 -14.38 6.28
N ASP A 75 5.30 -13.63 5.48
CA ASP A 75 4.85 -12.48 4.68
C ASP A 75 4.20 -12.89 3.36
N ARG A 76 4.31 -14.15 2.94
CA ARG A 76 3.59 -14.63 1.77
C ARG A 76 2.08 -14.54 1.99
N GLY A 77 1.37 -14.01 0.99
CA GLY A 77 -0.09 -14.00 0.96
C GLY A 77 -0.63 -12.94 0.01
N ASP A 78 -1.95 -12.80 -0.01
CA ASP A 78 -2.63 -11.75 -0.73
C ASP A 78 -2.54 -10.42 0.03
N TYR A 79 -2.23 -9.35 -0.68
CA TYR A 79 -2.19 -8.00 -0.13
C TYR A 79 -3.27 -7.16 -0.80
N ARG A 80 -4.10 -6.49 0.00
CA ARG A 80 -5.15 -5.59 -0.47
C ARG A 80 -4.84 -4.17 -0.04
N CYS A 81 -4.90 -3.25 -1.00
CA CYS A 81 -4.82 -1.82 -0.76
C CYS A 81 -6.22 -1.22 -0.90
N GLU A 82 -6.73 -0.62 0.17
CA GLU A 82 -7.98 0.11 0.18
C GLU A 82 -7.70 1.59 0.31
N VAL A 83 -8.09 2.36 -0.71
CA VAL A 83 -7.96 3.81 -0.71
C VAL A 83 -9.34 4.41 -0.57
N THR A 84 -9.53 5.22 0.47
CA THR A 84 -10.78 5.93 0.75
C THR A 84 -10.50 7.42 0.82
N ALA A 85 -11.31 8.23 0.14
CA ALA A 85 -11.38 9.67 0.36
C ALA A 85 -12.78 10.01 0.87
N LYS A 86 -12.88 10.72 2.00
CA LYS A 86 -14.14 11.31 2.46
C LYS A 86 -14.10 12.80 2.14
N GLU A 87 -15.19 13.32 1.59
CA GLU A 87 -15.48 14.76 1.64
C GLU A 87 -15.59 15.16 3.12
N GLN A 88 -14.89 16.23 3.49
CA GLN A 88 -14.95 16.82 4.83
C GLN A 88 -15.92 17.98 4.83
#